data_AF-A0A6H9LPS1-F1
#
_entry.id   AF-A0A6H9LPS1-F1
#
_cell.length_a   1.000
_cell.length_b   1.000
_cell.length_c   1.000
_cell.angle_alpha   90.00
_cell.angle_beta   90.00
_cell.angle_gamma   90.00
#
_symmetry.space_group_name_H-M   'P 1'
#
loop_
_entity.id
_entity.type
_entity.pdbx_description
1 polymer ?
#
loop_
_entity_poly.entity_id
_entity_poly.type
_entity_poly.pdbx_seq_one_letter_code
_entity_poly.pdbx_strand_id
1 'polypeptide(L)'
;MKKNLILLFTLIALYFGIGFSCKAVYGDSYPFMQGDHYWEPDGTGAWVAHGNPTTEMPNEPSELPPLITYYLPFFVPGFVLFLFLFTPLGKLLEEKKEEETESDN
;
A
#
# COMPACT_ATOMS: atom_id res chain seq x y z
N MET A 1 -6.31 -23.50 5.83
CA MET A 1 -4.95 -22.91 5.79
C MET A 1 -4.64 -22.16 4.49
N LYS A 2 -4.84 -22.74 3.29
CA LYS A 2 -4.51 -22.07 2.01
C LYS A 2 -5.20 -20.70 1.80
N LYS A 3 -6.48 -20.56 2.17
CA LYS A 3 -7.25 -19.30 2.05
C LYS A 3 -6.66 -18.15 2.88
N ASN A 4 -6.27 -18.41 4.11
CA ASN A 4 -5.64 -17.40 4.97
C ASN A 4 -4.25 -16.99 4.45
N LEU A 5 -3.52 -17.93 3.85
CA LEU A 5 -2.22 -17.65 3.21
C LEU A 5 -2.41 -16.77 1.96
N ILE A 6 -3.39 -17.09 1.12
CA ILE A 6 -3.75 -16.28 -0.06
C ILE A 6 -4.18 -14.88 0.38
N LEU A 7 -5.04 -14.77 1.39
CA LEU A 7 -5.46 -13.48 1.94
C LEU A 7 -4.27 -12.68 2.45
N LEU A 8 -3.38 -13.30 3.23
CA LEU A 8 -2.17 -12.64 3.73
C LEU A 8 -1.30 -12.12 2.59
N PHE A 9 -1.07 -12.94 1.56
CA PHE A 9 -0.31 -12.53 0.38
C PHE A 9 -0.98 -11.38 -0.36
N THR A 10 -2.30 -11.41 -0.55
CA THR A 10 -3.08 -10.32 -1.15
C THR A 10 -2.95 -9.02 -0.35
N LEU A 11 -3.04 -9.07 0.98
CA LEU A 11 -2.91 -7.88 1.83
C LEU A 11 -1.52 -7.27 1.73
N ILE A 12 -0.48 -8.11 1.75
CA ILE A 12 0.91 -7.68 1.57
C ILE A 12 1.10 -7.04 0.18
N ALA A 13 0.59 -7.70 -0.86
CA ALA A 13 0.68 -7.20 -2.23
C ALA A 13 -0.05 -5.86 -2.41
N LEU A 14 -1.22 -5.67 -1.77
CA LEU A 14 -1.94 -4.40 -1.79
C LEU A 14 -1.20 -3.30 -1.02
N TYR A 15 -0.67 -3.60 0.17
CA TYR A 15 0.11 -2.64 0.95
C TYR A 15 1.30 -2.09 0.15
N PHE A 16 2.13 -2.99 -0.38
CA PHE A 16 3.29 -2.60 -1.17
C PHE A 16 2.90 -2.02 -2.53
N GLY A 17 1.95 -2.63 -3.24
CA GLY A 17 1.54 -2.19 -4.58
C GLY A 17 1.01 -0.76 -4.59
N ILE A 18 0.16 -0.40 -3.62
CA ILE A 18 -0.38 0.95 -3.50
C ILE A 18 0.70 1.93 -3.06
N GLY A 19 1.49 1.56 -2.05
CA GLY A 19 2.56 2.42 -1.57
C GLY A 19 3.61 2.72 -2.64
N PHE A 20 4.05 1.72 -3.41
CA PHE A 20 4.96 1.92 -4.54
C PHE A 20 4.32 2.72 -5.67
N SER A 21 3.02 2.53 -5.93
CA SER A 21 2.31 3.32 -6.94
C SER A 21 2.25 4.80 -6.56
N CYS A 22 1.93 5.11 -5.30
CA CYS A 22 1.97 6.49 -4.79
C CYS A 22 3.40 7.05 -4.83
N LYS A 23 4.42 6.26 -4.45
CA LYS A 23 5.84 6.67 -4.56
C LYS A 23 6.24 6.98 -6.01
N ALA A 24 5.75 6.19 -6.97
CA ALA A 24 6.04 6.41 -8.39
C ALA A 24 5.37 7.68 -8.95
N VAL A 25 4.19 8.04 -8.45
CA VAL A 25 3.46 9.24 -8.88
C VAL A 25 4.02 10.52 -8.26
N TYR A 26 4.35 10.48 -6.96
CA TYR A 26 4.73 11.67 -6.19
C TYR A 26 6.23 11.78 -5.92
N GLY A 27 7.03 10.79 -6.34
CA GLY A 27 8.48 10.81 -6.19
C GLY A 27 8.92 10.96 -4.73
N ASP A 28 9.92 11.81 -4.48
CA ASP A 28 10.47 12.06 -3.14
C ASP A 28 9.53 12.76 -2.17
N SER A 29 8.48 13.39 -2.69
CA SER A 29 7.43 14.01 -1.88
C SER A 29 6.52 12.98 -1.18
N TYR A 30 6.59 11.71 -1.57
CA TYR A 30 5.88 10.64 -0.88
C TYR A 30 6.88 9.76 -0.10
N PRO A 31 7.03 9.97 1.22
CA PRO A 31 8.02 9.31 2.08
C PRO A 31 7.62 7.87 2.43
N PHE A 32 7.01 7.13 1.51
CA PHE A 32 6.65 5.74 1.75
C PHE A 32 7.91 4.89 1.84
N MET A 33 8.05 4.18 2.96
CA MET A 33 9.23 3.38 3.32
C MET A 33 10.50 4.21 3.53
N GLN A 34 10.41 5.54 3.62
CA GLN A 34 11.51 6.34 4.15
C GLN A 34 11.58 6.11 5.66
N GLY A 35 12.79 5.90 6.19
CA GLY A 35 13.02 5.73 7.62
C GLY A 35 12.93 7.06 8.37
N ASP A 36 13.55 7.15 9.55
CA ASP A 36 13.47 8.34 10.42
C ASP A 36 14.38 9.52 9.97
N HIS A 37 15.09 9.37 8.86
CA HIS A 37 16.06 10.35 8.36
C HIS A 37 15.85 10.59 6.86
N TYR A 38 15.10 11.63 6.52
CA TYR A 38 14.70 11.92 5.14
C TYR A 38 14.44 13.41 4.90
N TRP A 39 14.26 13.77 3.62
CA TRP A 39 13.83 15.11 3.24
C TRP A 39 12.31 15.15 3.12
N GLU A 40 11.66 15.95 3.95
CA GLU A 40 10.22 16.08 4.03
C GLU A 40 9.75 17.27 3.17
N PRO A 41 8.72 17.10 2.32
CA PRO A 41 8.17 18.19 1.54
C PRO A 41 7.43 19.19 2.44
N ASP A 42 7.70 20.49 2.26
CA ASP A 42 7.03 21.55 3.03
C ASP A 42 5.73 22.06 2.38
N GLY A 43 5.48 21.67 1.13
CA GLY A 43 4.32 22.09 0.33
C GLY A 43 4.40 23.48 -0.28
N THR A 44 5.54 24.16 -0.13
CA THR A 44 5.81 25.46 -0.75
C THR A 44 6.82 25.36 -1.89
N GLY A 45 7.26 24.14 -2.22
CA GLY A 45 8.31 23.86 -3.20
C GLY A 45 9.68 23.64 -2.55
N ALA A 46 9.81 23.74 -1.23
CA ALA A 46 11.06 23.53 -0.51
C ALA A 46 11.07 22.22 0.31
N TRP A 47 12.25 21.85 0.78
CA TRP A 47 12.48 20.63 1.53
C TRP A 47 12.95 20.94 2.94
N VAL A 48 12.43 20.21 3.91
CA VAL A 48 12.82 20.29 5.31
C VAL A 48 13.52 19.00 5.69
N ALA A 49 14.65 19.10 6.38
CA ALA A 49 15.33 17.90 6.90
C ALA A 49 14.51 17.32 8.06
N HIS A 50 14.07 16.07 7.90
CA HIS A 50 13.55 15.26 8.98
C HIS A 50 14.67 14.39 9.54
N GLY A 51 15.05 14.60 10.80
CA GLY A 51 16.21 13.93 11.41
C GLY A 51 17.53 14.39 10.79
N ASN A 52 18.39 13.45 10.40
CA ASN A 52 19.69 13.74 9.78
C ASN A 52 19.85 12.99 8.44
N PRO A 53 19.17 13.45 7.37
CA PRO A 53 19.23 12.79 6.07
C PRO A 53 20.66 12.76 5.52
N THR A 54 21.12 11.57 5.12
CA THR A 54 22.45 11.37 4.52
C THR A 54 22.46 11.48 3.00
N THR A 55 21.27 11.49 2.38
CA THR A 55 21.08 11.68 0.95
C THR A 55 21.09 13.17 0.61
N GLU A 56 21.46 13.49 -0.63
CA GLU A 56 21.34 14.85 -1.15
C GLU A 56 19.87 15.32 -1.11
N MET A 57 19.68 16.62 -0.90
CA MET A 57 18.36 17.25 -0.95
C MET A 57 17.81 17.12 -2.37
N PRO A 58 16.54 16.74 -2.56
CA PRO A 58 15.96 16.65 -3.90
C PRO A 58 16.01 18.02 -4.60
N ASN A 59 16.37 18.00 -5.88
CA ASN A 59 16.47 19.20 -6.70
C ASN A 59 15.12 19.65 -7.29
N GLU A 60 14.14 18.73 -7.31
CA GLU A 60 12.80 19.02 -7.78
C GLU A 60 12.02 19.78 -6.69
N PRO A 61 11.13 20.72 -7.06
CA PRO A 61 10.26 21.38 -6.10
C PRO A 61 9.41 20.34 -5.35
N SER A 62 9.33 20.52 -4.03
CA SER A 62 8.47 19.67 -3.22
C SER A 62 6.99 19.90 -3.56
N GLU A 63 6.21 18.82 -3.52
CA GLU A 63 4.76 18.89 -3.61
C GLU A 63 4.17 18.21 -2.38
N LEU A 64 2.99 18.61 -1.93
CA LEU A 64 2.27 17.85 -0.91
C LEU A 64 1.30 16.89 -1.61
N PRO A 65 1.56 15.58 -1.59
CA PRO A 65 0.56 14.59 -1.95
C PRO A 65 -0.74 14.85 -1.18
N PRO A 66 -1.91 14.63 -1.78
CA PRO A 66 -3.18 14.73 -1.07
C PRO A 66 -3.15 13.87 0.19
N LEU A 67 -3.57 14.41 1.33
CA LEU A 67 -3.47 13.74 2.63
C LEU A 67 -4.01 12.30 2.63
N ILE A 68 -5.04 12.02 1.83
CA ILE A 68 -5.64 10.69 1.71
C ILE A 68 -4.65 9.63 1.20
N THR A 69 -3.68 10.00 0.34
CA THR A 69 -2.77 9.06 -0.31
C THR A 69 -1.86 8.36 0.69
N TYR A 70 -1.43 9.05 1.75
CA TYR A 70 -0.65 8.49 2.86
C TYR A 70 -1.36 7.34 3.58
N TYR A 71 -2.69 7.34 3.55
CA TYR A 71 -3.47 6.33 4.25
C TYR A 71 -3.96 5.20 3.31
N LEU A 72 -3.87 5.37 1.99
CA LEU A 72 -4.32 4.35 1.03
C LEU A 72 -3.63 2.99 1.22
N PRO A 73 -2.30 2.90 1.47
CA PRO A 73 -1.64 1.62 1.73
C PRO A 73 -2.20 0.89 2.95
N PHE A 74 -2.84 1.58 3.89
CA PHE A 74 -3.42 0.97 5.09
C PHE A 74 -4.92 0.69 4.93
N PHE A 75 -5.68 1.67 4.44
CA PHE A 75 -7.13 1.56 4.32
C PHE A 75 -7.55 0.55 3.25
N VAL A 76 -6.85 0.45 2.12
CA VAL A 76 -7.27 -0.48 1.06
C VAL A 76 -7.08 -1.94 1.48
N PRO A 77 -5.91 -2.38 2.02
CA PRO A 77 -5.80 -3.72 2.59
C PRO A 77 -6.78 -3.95 3.75
N GLY A 78 -6.94 -2.95 4.64
CA GLY A 78 -7.89 -3.03 5.75
C GLY A 78 -9.34 -3.23 5.28
N PHE A 79 -9.74 -2.55 4.21
CA PHE A 79 -11.05 -2.69 3.60
C PHE A 79 -11.25 -4.07 2.95
N VAL A 80 -10.23 -4.59 2.24
CA VAL A 80 -10.27 -5.95 1.69
C VAL A 80 -10.37 -7.00 2.80
N LEU A 81 -9.63 -6.82 3.89
CA LEU A 81 -9.75 -7.68 5.08
C LEU A 81 -11.15 -7.59 5.69
N PHE A 82 -11.69 -6.38 5.83
CA PHE A 82 -13.06 -6.18 6.31
C PHE A 82 -14.08 -6.91 5.43
N LEU A 83 -13.98 -6.79 4.10
CA LEU A 83 -14.85 -7.51 3.18
C LEU A 83 -14.67 -9.04 3.26
N PHE A 84 -13.44 -9.51 3.45
CA PHE A 84 -13.18 -10.93 3.63
C PHE A 84 -13.82 -11.48 4.92
N LEU A 85 -13.84 -10.69 5.99
CA LEU A 85 -14.39 -11.08 7.29
C LEU A 85 -15.92 -10.93 7.36
N PHE A 86 -16.49 -9.90 6.72
CA PHE A 86 -17.89 -9.50 6.89
C PHE A 86 -18.79 -9.72 5.66
N THR A 87 -18.22 -9.97 4.48
CA THR A 87 -18.97 -10.28 3.25
C THR A 87 -18.67 -11.72 2.78
N PRO A 88 -19.51 -12.33 1.90
CA PRO A 88 -19.39 -13.73 1.51
C PRO A 88 -18.23 -14.00 0.54
N LEU A 89 -17.23 -13.13 0.44
CA LEU A 89 -16.02 -13.38 -0.38
C LEU A 89 -15.25 -14.61 0.12
N GLY A 90 -15.26 -14.82 1.45
CA GLY A 90 -14.75 -16.06 2.04
C GLY A 90 -15.52 -17.30 1.59
N LYS A 91 -16.85 -17.18 1.40
CA LYS A 91 -17.74 -18.27 0.94
C LYS A 91 -17.57 -18.58 -0.55
N LEU A 92 -17.47 -17.55 -1.41
CA LEU A 92 -17.24 -17.68 -2.85
C LEU A 92 -15.92 -18.41 -3.19
N LEU A 93 -14.88 -18.22 -2.39
CA LEU A 93 -13.63 -18.97 -2.52
C LEU A 93 -13.73 -20.44 -2.09
N GLU A 94 -14.79 -20.83 -1.36
CA GLU A 94 -15.06 -22.24 -1.04
C GLU A 94 -15.82 -22.90 -2.19
N GLU A 95 -16.90 -22.29 -2.67
CA GLU A 95 -17.68 -22.78 -3.82
C GLU A 95 -16.83 -22.99 -5.06
N LYS A 96 -15.99 -22.00 -5.44
CA LYS A 96 -15.13 -22.12 -6.63
C LYS A 96 -14.14 -23.30 -6.53
N LYS A 97 -13.70 -23.63 -5.32
CA LYS A 97 -12.78 -24.76 -5.10
C LYS A 97 -13.50 -26.10 -5.31
N GLU A 98 -14.78 -26.19 -4.97
CA GLU A 98 -15.57 -27.41 -5.14
C GLU A 98 -15.86 -27.67 -6.63
N GLU A 99 -16.21 -26.63 -7.40
CA GLU A 99 -16.41 -26.74 -8.85
C GLU A 99 -15.14 -27.18 -9.63
N GLU A 100 -13.96 -26.66 -9.28
CA GLU A 100 -12.69 -27.09 -9.89
C GLU A 100 -12.34 -28.57 -9.58
N THR A 101 -12.85 -29.13 -8.47
CA THR A 101 -12.56 -30.52 -8.09
C THR A 101 -13.54 -31.53 -8.72
N GLU A 102 -14.75 -31.08 -9.10
CA GLU A 102 -15.76 -31.89 -9.79
C GLU A 102 -15.55 -31.95 -11.31
N SER A 103 -14.90 -30.92 -11.89
CA SER A 103 -14.57 -30.85 -13.32
C SER A 103 -13.42 -31.78 -13.75
N ASP A 104 -12.57 -32.21 -12.82
CA ASP A 104 -11.36 -33.01 -13.08
C ASP A 104 -11.55 -34.51 -12.79
N ASN A 105 -12.76 -34.96 -12.42
CA ASN A 105 -13.17 -36.36 -12.28
C ASN A 105 -14.11 -36.80 -13.41
#